data_AF-A0A0T6Y3F7-F1
#
_entry.id   AF-A0A0T6Y3F7-F1
#
_cell.length_a   1.000
_cell.length_b   1.000
_cell.length_c   1.000
_cell.angle_alpha   90.00
_cell.angle_beta   90.00
_cell.angle_gamma   90.00
#
_symmetry.space_group_name_H-M   'P 1'
#
loop_
_entity.id
_entity.type
_entity.pdbx_description
1 polymer ?
#
loop_
_entity_poly.entity_id
_entity_poly.type
_entity_poly.pdbx_seq_one_letter_code
_entity_poly.pdbx_strand_id
1 'polypeptide(L)'
;MEREPERIMTPEEARRDHWSMLRYMAVNALIGVAIGALTAGVLIWLNIGAVGTHIVRSTSPVLATLMVVVPFALLFGGAAAASSIALLPYRRKFKR
;
A
#
# COMPACT_ATOMS: atom_id res chain seq x y z
N MET A 1 -10.33 34.58 14.58
CA MET A 1 -9.86 33.18 14.49
C MET A 1 -9.03 32.92 15.73
N GLU A 2 -9.63 32.40 16.80
CA GLU A 2 -8.86 31.95 17.97
C GLU A 2 -8.00 30.75 17.54
N ARG A 3 -6.67 30.88 17.64
CA ARG A 3 -5.77 29.73 17.57
C ARG A 3 -6.08 28.89 18.81
N GLU A 4 -6.64 27.70 18.61
CA GLU A 4 -6.70 26.74 19.71
C GLU A 4 -5.28 26.53 20.26
N PRO A 5 -5.10 26.51 21.59
CA PRO A 5 -3.79 26.36 22.20
C PRO A 5 -3.15 25.07 21.69
N GLU A 6 -1.91 25.18 21.22
CA GLU A 6 -1.14 24.05 20.72
C GLU A 6 -1.06 22.97 21.81
N ARG A 7 -1.80 21.86 21.64
CA ARG A 7 -1.85 20.78 22.61
C ARG A 7 -0.49 20.09 22.61
N ILE A 8 0.35 20.41 23.58
CA ILE A 8 1.67 19.79 23.75
C ILE A 8 1.46 18.30 24.04
N MET A 9 1.77 17.45 23.06
CA MET A 9 1.77 16.00 23.25
C MET A 9 3.01 15.57 24.03
N THR A 10 2.82 14.68 24.99
CA THR A 10 3.93 13.99 25.63
C THR A 10 4.62 13.06 24.61
N PRO A 11 5.92 12.74 24.79
CA PRO A 11 6.64 11.83 23.90
C PRO A 11 5.96 10.46 23.75
N GLU A 12 5.29 9.98 24.80
CA GLU A 12 4.56 8.72 24.77
C GLU A 12 3.29 8.78 23.92
N GLU A 13 2.53 9.87 24.01
CA GLU A 13 1.33 10.08 23.21
C GLU A 13 1.68 10.18 21.71
N ALA A 14 2.76 10.87 21.37
CA ALA A 14 3.25 10.96 19.99
C ALA A 14 3.65 9.58 19.44
N ARG A 15 4.33 8.75 20.24
CA ARG A 15 4.73 7.40 19.84
C ARG A 15 3.52 6.49 19.61
N ARG A 16 2.51 6.56 20.48
CA ARG A 16 1.27 5.79 20.32
C ARG A 16 0.48 6.22 19.09
N ASP A 17 0.41 7.52 18.82
CA ASP A 17 -0.22 8.06 17.61
C ASP A 17 0.48 7.56 16.34
N HIS A 18 1.82 7.60 16.33
CA HIS A 18 2.61 7.12 15.20
C HIS A 18 2.39 5.63 14.92
N TRP A 19 2.33 4.79 15.96
CA TRP A 19 2.00 3.37 15.81
C TRP A 19 0.60 3.15 15.22
N SER A 20 -0.38 3.96 15.63
CA SER A 20 -1.73 3.88 15.06
C SER A 20 -1.75 4.25 13.57
N MET A 21 -0.96 5.25 13.17
CA MET A 21 -0.79 5.68 11.79
C MET A 21 -0.07 4.62 10.95
N LEU A 22 1.01 4.03 11.46
CA LEU A 22 1.73 2.93 10.80
C LEU A 22 0.81 1.72 10.58
N ARG A 23 0.01 1.34 11.58
CA ARG A 23 -0.96 0.25 11.44
C ARG A 23 -2.01 0.57 10.37
N TYR A 24 -2.54 1.79 10.37
CA TYR A 24 -3.50 2.24 9.37
C TYR A 24 -2.92 2.18 7.95
N MET A 25 -1.69 2.68 7.77
CA MET A 25 -0.97 2.61 6.50
C MET A 25 -0.72 1.16 6.09
N ALA A 26 -0.29 0.30 7.02
CA ALA A 26 0.00 -1.11 6.74
C ALA A 26 -1.25 -1.86 6.24
N VAL A 27 -2.41 -1.62 6.84
CA VAL A 27 -3.68 -2.21 6.37
C VAL A 27 -4.01 -1.76 4.94
N ASN A 28 -3.90 -0.46 4.65
CA ASN A 28 -4.13 0.05 3.30
C ASN A 28 -3.10 -0.48 2.30
N ALA A 29 -1.84 -0.58 2.71
CA ALA A 29 -0.78 -1.18 1.90
C ALA A 29 -1.09 -2.63 1.55
N LEU A 30 -1.55 -3.44 2.51
CA LEU A 30 -1.93 -4.84 2.28
C LEU A 30 -3.09 -4.97 1.28
N ILE A 31 -4.08 -4.08 1.35
CA ILE A 31 -5.16 -4.01 0.36
C ILE A 31 -4.58 -3.70 -1.03
N GLY A 32 -3.69 -2.71 -1.13
CA GLY A 32 -3.01 -2.39 -2.38
C GLY A 32 -2.17 -3.56 -2.92
N VAL A 33 -1.42 -4.25 -2.06
CA VAL A 33 -0.64 -5.46 -2.42
C VAL A 33 -1.55 -6.52 -3.01
N ALA A 34 -2.69 -6.79 -2.39
CA ALA A 34 -3.65 -7.78 -2.88
C ALA A 34 -4.20 -7.40 -4.25
N ILE A 35 -4.55 -6.12 -4.46
CA ILE A 35 -5.02 -5.61 -5.75
C ILE A 35 -3.93 -5.71 -6.83
N GLY A 36 -2.69 -5.33 -6.50
CA GLY A 36 -1.56 -5.43 -7.42
C GLY A 36 -1.28 -6.89 -7.83
N ALA A 37 -1.26 -7.80 -6.86
CA ALA A 37 -1.08 -9.23 -7.11
C ALA A 37 -2.22 -9.82 -7.96
N LEU A 38 -3.48 -9.46 -7.66
CA LEU A 38 -4.65 -9.85 -8.47
C LEU A 38 -4.50 -9.35 -9.92
N THR A 39 -4.12 -8.09 -10.09
CA THR A 39 -3.93 -7.46 -11.41
C THR A 39 -2.86 -8.19 -12.21
N ALA A 40 -1.70 -8.46 -11.61
CA ALA A 40 -0.63 -9.25 -12.23
C ALA A 40 -1.10 -10.66 -12.57
N GLY A 41 -1.85 -11.31 -11.66
CA GLY A 41 -2.45 -12.62 -11.89
C GLY A 41 -3.40 -12.63 -13.10
N VAL A 42 -4.23 -11.61 -13.26
CA VAL A 42 -5.12 -11.44 -14.42
C VAL A 42 -4.32 -11.27 -15.70
N LEU A 43 -3.25 -10.46 -15.70
CA LEU A 43 -2.38 -10.28 -16.89
C LEU A 43 -1.72 -11.59 -17.31
N ILE A 44 -1.23 -12.37 -16.33
CA ILE A 44 -0.62 -13.68 -16.57
C ILE A 44 -1.67 -14.66 -17.10
N TRP A 45 -2.85 -14.72 -16.48
CA TRP A 45 -3.92 -15.66 -16.84
C TRP A 45 -4.49 -15.39 -18.23
N LEU A 46 -4.74 -14.12 -18.57
CA LEU A 46 -5.16 -13.70 -19.91
C LEU A 46 -4.01 -13.77 -20.94
N ASN A 47 -2.79 -14.09 -20.48
CA ASN A 47 -1.59 -14.19 -21.31
C ASN A 47 -1.34 -12.92 -22.14
N ILE A 48 -1.59 -11.75 -21.55
CA ILE A 48 -1.40 -10.45 -22.21
C ILE A 48 0.08 -10.32 -22.60
N GLY A 49 0.35 -10.00 -23.88
CA GLY A 49 1.73 -9.92 -24.38
C GLY A 49 2.52 -11.22 -24.26
N ALA A 50 1.84 -12.38 -24.22
CA ALA A 50 2.43 -13.71 -24.03
C ALA A 50 3.17 -13.92 -22.69
N VAL A 51 2.91 -13.10 -21.67
CA VAL A 51 3.62 -13.17 -20.37
C VAL A 51 3.50 -14.55 -19.71
N GLY A 52 2.30 -15.14 -19.68
CA GLY A 52 2.10 -16.48 -19.12
C GLY A 52 2.88 -17.55 -19.88
N THR A 53 2.94 -17.43 -21.21
CA THR A 53 3.74 -18.34 -22.06
C THR A 53 5.24 -18.20 -21.79
N HIS A 54 5.73 -16.98 -21.61
CA HIS A 54 7.13 -16.73 -21.23
C HIS A 54 7.47 -17.30 -19.86
N ILE A 55 6.56 -17.19 -18.88
CA ILE A 55 6.73 -17.76 -17.54
C ILE A 55 6.84 -19.29 -17.62
N VAL A 56 5.92 -19.96 -18.32
CA VAL A 56 5.90 -21.43 -18.42
C VAL A 56 7.13 -21.98 -19.16
N ARG A 57 7.64 -21.24 -20.16
CA ARG A 57 8.84 -21.63 -20.91
C ARG A 57 10.16 -21.25 -20.24
N SER A 58 10.12 -20.46 -19.16
CA SER A 58 11.32 -20.07 -18.43
C SER A 58 11.96 -21.26 -17.72
N THR A 59 13.29 -21.27 -17.63
CA THR A 59 14.04 -22.21 -16.80
C THR A 59 13.67 -22.09 -15.31
N SER A 60 13.18 -20.93 -14.87
CA SER A 60 12.76 -20.67 -13.50
C SER A 60 11.37 -19.98 -13.43
N PRO A 61 10.27 -20.74 -13.61
CA PRO A 61 8.91 -20.19 -13.68
C PRO A 61 8.49 -19.44 -12.41
N VAL A 62 8.93 -19.92 -11.23
CA VAL A 62 8.67 -19.26 -9.95
C VAL A 62 9.32 -17.87 -9.92
N LEU A 63 10.59 -17.76 -10.30
CA LEU A 63 11.30 -16.49 -10.33
C LEU A 63 10.67 -15.54 -11.37
N ALA A 64 10.37 -16.04 -12.56
CA ALA A 64 9.71 -15.26 -13.61
C ALA A 64 8.34 -14.72 -13.14
N THR A 65 7.57 -15.52 -12.41
CA THR A 65 6.29 -15.09 -11.82
C THR A 65 6.52 -13.99 -10.79
N LEU A 66 7.48 -14.16 -9.87
CA LEU A 66 7.81 -13.16 -8.85
C LEU A 66 8.28 -11.84 -9.48
N MET A 67 9.06 -11.89 -10.55
CA MET A 67 9.51 -10.69 -11.27
C MET A 67 8.36 -9.86 -11.85
N VAL A 68 7.20 -10.47 -12.10
CA VAL A 68 5.98 -9.76 -12.55
C VAL A 68 5.13 -9.35 -11.36
N VAL A 69 4.84 -10.28 -10.44
CA VAL A 69 3.88 -10.06 -9.35
C VAL A 69 4.40 -9.06 -8.32
N VAL A 70 5.68 -9.15 -7.93
CA VAL A 70 6.27 -8.31 -6.88
C VAL A 70 6.22 -6.81 -7.22
N PRO A 71 6.65 -6.33 -8.40
CA PRO A 71 6.58 -4.90 -8.70
C PRO A 71 5.13 -4.37 -8.73
N PHE A 72 4.17 -5.15 -9.23
CA PHE A 72 2.75 -4.77 -9.19
C PHE A 72 2.22 -4.68 -7.75
N ALA A 73 2.50 -5.69 -6.92
CA ALA A 73 2.13 -5.70 -5.52
C ALA A 73 2.72 -4.49 -4.77
N LEU A 74 4.01 -4.20 -4.95
CA LEU A 74 4.69 -3.07 -4.31
C LEU A 74 4.15 -1.73 -4.81
N LEU A 75 3.93 -1.58 -6.11
CA LEU A 75 3.39 -0.35 -6.70
C LEU A 75 2.02 -0.01 -6.13
N PHE A 76 1.09 -0.97 -6.16
CA PHE A 76 -0.27 -0.76 -5.66
C PHE A 76 -0.30 -0.64 -4.13
N GLY A 77 0.51 -1.42 -3.41
CA GLY A 77 0.66 -1.30 -1.96
C GLY A 77 1.16 0.07 -1.53
N GLY A 78 2.21 0.57 -2.20
CA GLY A 78 2.75 1.90 -1.97
C GLY A 78 1.74 3.01 -2.31
N ALA A 79 1.05 2.88 -3.45
CA ALA A 79 0.01 3.83 -3.85
C ALA A 79 -1.14 3.88 -2.83
N ALA A 80 -1.66 2.73 -2.39
CA ALA A 80 -2.74 2.67 -1.41
C ALA A 80 -2.30 3.25 -0.05
N ALA A 81 -1.09 2.93 0.40
CA ALA A 81 -0.51 3.50 1.62
C ALA A 81 -0.38 5.03 1.52
N ALA A 82 0.19 5.54 0.43
CA ALA A 82 0.35 6.98 0.19
C ALA A 82 -1.00 7.70 0.12
N SER A 83 -1.97 7.14 -0.62
CA SER A 83 -3.33 7.69 -0.70
C SER A 83 -4.01 7.73 0.66
N SER A 84 -3.82 6.71 1.51
CA SER A 84 -4.41 6.69 2.86
C SER A 84 -3.93 7.86 3.72
N ILE A 85 -2.64 8.25 3.61
CA ILE A 85 -2.09 9.42 4.29
C ILE A 85 -2.53 10.73 3.62
N ALA A 86 -2.49 10.79 2.30
CA ALA A 86 -2.86 12.00 1.57
C ALA A 86 -4.33 12.39 1.79
N LEU A 87 -5.21 11.40 1.95
CA LEU A 87 -6.64 11.58 2.17
C LEU A 87 -7.05 11.59 3.65
N LEU A 88 -6.10 11.35 4.56
CA LEU A 88 -6.36 11.40 6.01
C LEU A 88 -6.86 12.81 6.36
N PRO A 89 -8.09 12.96 6.91
CA PRO A 89 -8.66 14.27 7.21
C PRO A 89 -8.03 14.84 8.50
N TYR A 90 -6.76 15.27 8.41
CA TYR A 90 -6.04 15.89 9.53
C TYR A 90 -6.80 17.08 10.13
N ARG A 91 -7.57 17.80 9.31
CA ARG A 91 -8.44 18.92 9.74
C ARG A 91 -9.61 18.51 10.64
N ARG A 92 -10.03 17.23 10.63
CA ARG A 92 -11.14 16.72 11.45
C ARG A 92 -10.68 16.08 12.76
N LYS A 93 -9.40 15.72 12.89
CA LYS A 93 -8.82 15.20 14.15
C LYS A 93 -8.87 16.23 15.30
N PHE A 94 -9.08 17.51 14.98
CA PHE A 94 -9.20 18.62 15.95
C PHE A 94 -10.56 19.34 15.89
N LYS A 95 -11.55 18.85 15.13
CA LYS A 95 -12.92 19.37 15.23
C LYS A 95 -13.64 18.57 16.31
N ARG A 96 -13.54 19.11 17.54
CA ARG A 96 -14.35 18.90 18.75
C ARG A 96 -15.18 17.63 18.85
#